data_AF-A0A0G1KJQ1-F1
#
_entry.id   AF-A0A0G1KJQ1-F1
#
_cell.length_a   1.000
_cell.length_b   1.000
_cell.length_c   1.000
_cell.angle_alpha   90.00
_cell.angle_beta   90.00
_cell.angle_gamma   90.00
#
_symmetry.space_group_name_H-M   'P 1'
#
loop_
_entity.id
_entity.type
_entity.pdbx_description
1 polymer ?
#
loop_
_entity_poly.entity_id
_entity_poly.type
_entity_poly.pdbx_seq_one_letter_code
_entity_poly.pdbx_strand_id
1 'polypeptide(L)'
;MKKIFWIVLVAIFLRLGLAMSTYHSDLGAFAQAGRAIVGEGKWFSFYDTMLTPQIDTVFNYQPLAYLIPSVFYLPFKGIVLETGNLIKNHDWIIANSSLFNPLLLLYKYPMILADLAFLWLLPKFFGKTKDKHLSMVLWAFNPLAIYVSSMMGQVDIVIALFITYALYLYKEDKLFISVIFLALSALIKPAGLILIPLLALHNFVTNKKITESLLLTLTGLGVYLLGVLPYLGSIAYRHYALFAEHLYCLRPRHPLFLHCLHPHSSFTLAKAVYVLSSCRDSLAFFPCFFPLSSTMASLGYALVGYLFY
;
A
#
# COMPACT_ATOMS: atom_id res chain seq x y z
N MET A 1 -22.70 -13.50 21.71
CA MET A 1 -21.23 -13.42 21.89
C MET A 1 -20.52 -14.73 21.53
N LYS A 2 -20.85 -15.89 22.13
CA LYS A 2 -20.18 -17.19 21.83
C LYS A 2 -20.11 -17.54 20.33
N LYS A 3 -21.19 -17.33 19.56
CA LYS A 3 -21.20 -17.60 18.10
C LYS A 3 -20.22 -16.72 17.30
N ILE A 4 -20.14 -15.43 17.63
CA ILE A 4 -19.24 -14.48 16.96
C ILE A 4 -17.78 -14.81 17.26
N PHE A 5 -17.47 -15.22 18.49
CA PHE A 5 -16.13 -15.66 18.86
C PHE A 5 -15.62 -16.79 17.95
N TRP A 6 -16.43 -17.84 17.75
CA TRP A 6 -16.05 -18.95 16.87
C TRP A 6 -15.90 -18.53 15.40
N ILE A 7 -16.75 -17.61 14.92
CA ILE A 7 -16.63 -17.06 13.57
C ILE A 7 -15.29 -16.33 13.38
N VAL A 8 -14.93 -15.46 14.34
CA VAL A 8 -13.66 -14.73 14.30
C VAL A 8 -12.48 -15.70 14.37
N LEU A 9 -12.56 -16.73 15.21
CA LEU A 9 -11.51 -17.73 15.33
C LEU A 9 -11.29 -18.50 14.02
N VAL A 10 -12.37 -18.96 13.37
CA VAL A 10 -12.31 -19.61 12.06
C VAL A 10 -11.69 -18.68 11.01
N ALA A 11 -12.10 -17.41 11.01
CA ALA A 11 -11.58 -16.41 10.08
C ALA A 11 -10.08 -16.12 10.29
N ILE A 12 -9.58 -16.18 11.52
CA ILE A 12 -8.15 -16.08 11.83
C ILE A 12 -7.41 -17.31 11.30
N PHE A 13 -7.88 -18.52 11.60
CA PHE A 13 -7.24 -19.75 11.11
C PHE A 13 -7.19 -19.83 9.59
N LEU A 14 -8.25 -19.40 8.91
CA LEU A 14 -8.29 -19.30 7.45
C LEU A 14 -7.17 -18.38 6.92
N ARG A 15 -7.02 -17.18 7.50
CA ARG A 15 -5.98 -16.22 7.11
C ARG A 15 -4.58 -16.79 7.35
N LEU A 16 -4.33 -17.41 8.51
CA LEU A 16 -3.04 -18.02 8.82
C LEU A 16 -2.68 -19.15 7.85
N GLY A 17 -3.64 -20.04 7.55
CA GLY A 17 -3.44 -21.13 6.59
C GLY A 17 -3.12 -20.63 5.18
N LEU A 18 -3.87 -19.63 4.70
CA LEU A 18 -3.62 -19.01 3.39
C LEU A 18 -2.29 -18.26 3.36
N ALA A 19 -1.94 -17.55 4.43
CA ALA A 19 -0.68 -16.83 4.52
C ALA A 19 0.54 -17.72 4.38
N MET A 20 0.50 -18.89 5.00
CA MET A 20 1.58 -19.88 4.92
C MET A 20 1.63 -20.65 3.58
N SER A 21 0.57 -20.66 2.77
CA SER A 21 0.48 -21.50 1.57
C SER A 21 0.62 -20.76 0.24
N THR A 22 0.57 -19.43 0.23
CA THR A 22 0.68 -18.64 -1.00
C THR A 22 1.87 -17.70 -0.99
N TYR A 23 2.60 -17.62 -2.11
CA TYR A 23 3.64 -16.61 -2.32
C TYR A 23 3.12 -15.50 -3.24
N HIS A 24 3.62 -14.28 -3.03
CA HIS A 24 3.43 -13.16 -3.96
C HIS A 24 4.73 -12.35 -4.05
N SER A 25 5.07 -11.91 -5.26
CA SER A 25 6.34 -11.24 -5.56
C SER A 25 6.56 -9.94 -4.77
N ASP A 26 5.48 -9.23 -4.42
CA ASP A 26 5.57 -7.98 -3.65
C ASP A 26 6.18 -8.19 -2.25
N LEU A 27 6.12 -9.41 -1.70
CA LEU A 27 6.76 -9.73 -0.42
C LEU A 27 8.27 -9.52 -0.47
N GLY A 28 8.90 -9.71 -1.63
CA GLY A 28 10.34 -9.47 -1.80
C GLY A 28 10.74 -8.05 -1.43
N ALA A 29 9.89 -7.05 -1.71
CA ALA A 29 10.16 -5.66 -1.34
C ALA A 29 10.11 -5.45 0.17
N PHE A 30 9.08 -5.98 0.83
CA PHE A 30 8.96 -5.88 2.30
C PHE A 30 10.03 -6.68 3.03
N ALA A 31 10.43 -7.83 2.50
CA ALA A 31 11.47 -8.66 3.08
C ALA A 31 12.85 -7.99 3.02
N GLN A 32 13.18 -7.37 1.89
CA GLN A 32 14.42 -6.62 1.72
C GLN A 32 14.44 -5.34 2.55
N ALA A 33 13.33 -4.60 2.59
CA ALA A 33 13.24 -3.44 3.46
C ALA A 33 13.38 -3.84 4.94
N GLY A 34 12.74 -4.93 5.36
CA GLY A 34 12.90 -5.50 6.70
C GLY A 34 14.34 -5.86 7.03
N ARG A 35 15.06 -6.51 6.09
CA ARG A 35 16.49 -6.80 6.25
C ARG A 35 17.31 -5.53 6.42
N ALA A 36 17.13 -4.54 5.54
CA ALA A 36 17.88 -3.29 5.61
C ALA A 36 17.59 -2.51 6.90
N ILE A 37 16.31 -2.35 7.26
CA ILE A 37 15.86 -1.54 8.40
C ILE A 37 16.18 -2.23 9.73
N VAL A 38 15.71 -3.47 9.91
CA VAL A 38 15.83 -4.20 11.19
C VAL A 38 17.12 -4.98 11.28
N GLY A 39 17.47 -5.73 10.23
CA GLY A 39 18.66 -6.56 10.20
C GLY A 39 19.94 -5.73 10.25
N GLU A 40 20.06 -4.76 9.35
CA GLU A 40 21.27 -3.94 9.15
C GLU A 40 21.20 -2.58 9.87
N GLY A 41 20.05 -2.18 10.40
CA GLY A 41 19.88 -0.93 11.16
C GLY A 41 19.72 0.33 10.32
N LYS A 42 19.42 0.24 9.03
CA LYS A 42 19.35 1.35 8.06
C LYS A 42 17.99 2.08 8.07
N TRP A 43 17.53 2.54 9.23
CA TRP A 43 16.20 3.16 9.39
C TRP A 43 15.93 4.35 8.46
N PHE A 44 16.93 5.20 8.25
CA PHE A 44 16.78 6.45 7.49
C PHE A 44 17.46 6.42 6.11
N SER A 45 18.09 5.30 5.74
CA SER A 45 18.86 5.17 4.50
C SER A 45 18.56 3.88 3.72
N PHE A 46 17.51 3.13 4.09
CA PHE A 46 17.18 1.88 3.41
C PHE A 46 16.89 2.06 1.91
N TYR A 47 16.37 3.22 1.47
CA TYR A 47 16.19 3.49 0.04
C TYR A 47 17.50 3.44 -0.75
N ASP A 48 18.62 3.87 -0.16
CA ASP A 48 19.91 3.89 -0.86
C ASP A 48 20.51 2.49 -1.04
N THR A 49 19.98 1.48 -0.35
CA THR A 49 20.41 0.09 -0.55
C THR A 49 20.09 -0.43 -1.95
N MET A 50 19.06 0.12 -2.62
CA MET A 50 18.74 -0.20 -4.02
C MET A 50 19.82 0.21 -5.01
N LEU A 51 20.71 1.13 -4.63
CA LEU A 51 21.83 1.55 -5.47
C LEU A 51 22.96 0.52 -5.49
N THR A 52 22.91 -0.48 -4.59
CA THR A 52 23.88 -1.57 -4.59
C THR A 52 23.55 -2.58 -5.70
N PRO A 53 24.54 -3.03 -6.50
CA PRO A 53 24.30 -3.96 -7.62
C PRO A 53 23.62 -5.27 -7.22
N GLN A 54 23.67 -5.63 -5.94
CA GLN A 54 23.11 -6.87 -5.39
C GLN A 54 21.61 -6.78 -5.11
N ILE A 55 21.02 -5.58 -5.06
CA ILE A 55 19.60 -5.37 -4.72
C ILE A 55 18.80 -4.93 -5.95
N ASP A 56 18.34 -5.91 -6.73
CA ASP A 56 17.34 -5.75 -7.81
C ASP A 56 15.88 -5.46 -7.33
N THR A 57 15.68 -4.79 -6.20
CA THR A 57 14.32 -4.50 -5.67
C THR A 57 14.08 -3.02 -5.79
N VAL A 58 12.92 -2.63 -6.32
CA VAL A 58 12.50 -1.22 -6.35
C VAL A 58 11.60 -0.96 -5.16
N PHE A 59 12.00 0.01 -4.33
CA PHE A 59 11.18 0.56 -3.26
C PHE A 59 10.40 1.77 -3.83
N ASN A 60 9.21 1.50 -4.33
CA ASN A 60 8.33 2.46 -5.02
C ASN A 60 7.15 2.95 -4.15
N TYR A 61 7.18 2.67 -2.85
CA TYR A 61 6.16 3.10 -1.90
C TYR A 61 6.73 4.17 -0.98
N GLN A 62 5.84 4.89 -0.29
CA GLN A 62 6.23 5.90 0.69
C GLN A 62 6.74 5.23 1.98
N PRO A 63 7.52 5.94 2.83
CA PRO A 63 8.31 5.31 3.89
C PRO A 63 7.53 4.39 4.85
N LEU A 64 6.30 4.75 5.23
CA LEU A 64 5.52 3.91 6.15
C LEU A 64 5.12 2.56 5.58
N ALA A 65 5.08 2.40 4.26
CA ALA A 65 4.85 1.09 3.64
C ALA A 65 5.90 0.06 4.07
N TYR A 66 7.12 0.50 4.33
CA TYR A 66 8.23 -0.35 4.73
C TYR A 66 8.48 -0.32 6.23
N LEU A 67 8.35 0.84 6.86
CA LEU A 67 8.60 1.02 8.29
C LEU A 67 7.56 0.25 9.13
N ILE A 68 6.28 0.28 8.76
CA ILE A 68 5.24 -0.40 9.53
C ILE A 68 5.52 -1.91 9.61
N PRO A 69 5.65 -2.66 8.49
CA PRO A 69 6.00 -4.08 8.57
C PRO A 69 7.32 -4.33 9.30
N SER A 70 8.33 -3.47 9.08
CA SER A 70 9.65 -3.62 9.71
C SER A 70 9.60 -3.54 11.24
N VAL A 71 8.74 -2.70 11.83
CA VAL A 71 8.58 -2.66 13.29
C VAL A 71 8.10 -4.01 13.83
N PHE A 72 7.21 -4.71 13.13
CA PHE A 72 6.76 -6.05 13.53
C PHE A 72 7.84 -7.13 13.34
N TYR A 73 8.86 -6.87 12.55
CA TYR A 73 9.99 -7.78 12.33
C TYR A 73 11.08 -7.65 13.40
N LEU A 74 11.03 -6.64 14.28
CA LEU A 74 12.02 -6.42 15.35
C LEU A 74 12.29 -7.66 16.22
N PRO A 75 11.27 -8.41 16.69
CA PRO A 75 11.50 -9.63 17.48
C PRO A 75 12.23 -10.74 16.71
N PHE A 76 12.24 -10.65 15.38
CA PHE A 76 12.77 -11.66 14.46
C PHE A 76 14.01 -11.17 13.72
N LYS A 77 14.74 -10.18 14.27
CA LYS A 77 15.88 -9.53 13.61
C LYS A 77 16.88 -10.50 12.97
N GLY A 78 17.29 -11.56 13.68
CA GLY A 78 18.23 -12.55 13.15
C GLY A 78 17.67 -13.30 11.93
N ILE A 79 16.43 -13.77 12.03
CA ILE A 79 15.72 -14.44 10.93
C ILE A 79 15.58 -13.51 9.73
N VAL A 80 15.18 -12.26 9.96
CA VAL A 80 14.95 -11.27 8.90
C VAL A 80 16.25 -10.88 8.20
N LEU A 81 17.34 -10.77 8.96
CA LEU A 81 18.67 -10.54 8.40
C LEU A 81 19.07 -11.68 7.47
N GLU A 82 18.89 -12.93 7.86
CA GLU A 82 19.26 -14.10 7.05
C GLU A 82 18.33 -14.32 5.85
N THR A 83 17.02 -14.17 6.06
CA THR A 83 15.99 -14.59 5.09
C THR A 83 15.55 -13.50 4.11
N GLY A 84 15.83 -12.21 4.38
CA GLY A 84 15.38 -11.12 3.51
C GLY A 84 15.86 -11.22 2.04
N ASN A 85 17.06 -11.77 1.82
CA ASN A 85 17.56 -12.07 0.47
C ASN A 85 16.96 -13.35 -0.13
N LEU A 86 16.63 -14.33 0.72
CA LEU A 86 16.06 -15.60 0.27
C LEU A 86 14.68 -15.38 -0.35
N ILE A 87 13.84 -14.55 0.28
CA ILE A 87 12.47 -14.28 -0.18
C ILE A 87 12.41 -13.71 -1.59
N LYS A 88 13.42 -12.93 -2.00
CA LYS A 88 13.46 -12.30 -3.31
C LYS A 88 14.20 -13.11 -4.37
N ASN A 89 15.28 -13.79 -3.99
CA ASN A 89 16.13 -14.47 -4.98
C ASN A 89 15.62 -15.88 -5.27
N HIS A 90 14.73 -16.41 -4.43
CA HIS A 90 14.28 -17.79 -4.47
C HIS A 90 12.75 -17.91 -4.36
N ASP A 91 12.01 -16.98 -4.98
CA ASP A 91 10.55 -16.96 -5.12
C ASP A 91 9.97 -18.34 -5.44
N TRP A 92 10.61 -19.06 -6.36
CA TRP A 92 10.20 -20.38 -6.81
C TRP A 92 10.52 -21.50 -5.79
N ILE A 93 11.61 -21.38 -5.01
CA ILE A 93 11.97 -22.37 -3.98
C ILE A 93 11.02 -22.24 -2.80
N ILE A 94 10.73 -21.01 -2.39
CA ILE A 94 9.82 -20.73 -1.28
C ILE A 94 8.39 -21.11 -1.64
N ALA A 95 7.99 -20.95 -2.90
CA ALA A 95 6.72 -21.45 -3.40
C ALA A 95 6.64 -22.99 -3.44
N ASN A 96 7.78 -23.69 -3.56
CA ASN A 96 7.83 -25.15 -3.70
C ASN A 96 8.31 -25.91 -2.44
N SER A 97 8.73 -25.21 -1.38
CA SER A 97 9.46 -25.83 -0.25
C SER A 97 8.58 -26.64 0.71
N SER A 98 7.26 -26.39 0.75
CA SER A 98 6.27 -27.11 1.56
C SER A 98 4.87 -26.56 1.31
N LEU A 99 3.81 -27.34 1.63
CA LEU A 99 2.42 -26.85 1.57
C LEU A 99 2.18 -25.64 2.50
N PHE A 100 2.93 -25.56 3.61
CA PHE A 100 2.88 -24.45 4.56
C PHE A 100 4.30 -23.99 4.91
N ASN A 101 4.59 -22.71 4.68
CA ASN A 101 5.87 -22.07 4.95
C ASN A 101 5.70 -20.96 6.01
N PRO A 102 6.21 -21.15 7.25
CA PRO A 102 6.12 -20.15 8.31
C PRO A 102 6.82 -18.83 8.01
N LEU A 103 7.81 -18.79 7.11
CA LEU A 103 8.45 -17.54 6.70
C LEU A 103 7.46 -16.63 5.96
N LEU A 104 6.56 -17.19 5.14
CA LEU A 104 5.53 -16.40 4.48
C LEU A 104 4.58 -15.75 5.49
N LEU A 105 4.26 -16.47 6.57
CA LEU A 105 3.46 -15.90 7.65
C LEU A 105 4.18 -14.74 8.34
N LEU A 106 5.48 -14.87 8.65
CA LEU A 106 6.26 -13.79 9.26
C LEU A 106 6.13 -12.47 8.48
N TYR A 107 6.31 -12.52 7.17
CA TYR A 107 6.28 -11.32 6.32
C TYR A 107 4.88 -10.82 5.96
N LYS A 108 3.83 -11.61 6.16
CA LYS A 108 2.43 -11.20 5.96
C LYS A 108 1.73 -10.81 7.24
N TYR A 109 2.26 -11.21 8.39
CA TYR A 109 1.67 -11.00 9.69
C TYR A 109 1.25 -9.55 9.96
N PRO A 110 2.04 -8.50 9.62
CA PRO A 110 1.63 -7.11 9.82
C PRO A 110 0.34 -6.75 9.07
N MET A 111 0.18 -7.27 7.85
CA MET A 111 -0.98 -7.03 7.00
C MET A 111 -2.21 -7.79 7.51
N ILE A 112 -2.03 -9.01 8.02
CA ILE A 112 -3.09 -9.78 8.68
C ILE A 112 -3.59 -9.08 9.95
N LEU A 113 -2.68 -8.51 10.76
CA LEU A 113 -3.08 -7.74 11.93
C LEU A 113 -3.90 -6.50 11.55
N ALA A 114 -3.48 -5.78 10.51
CA ALA A 114 -4.23 -4.64 9.99
C ALA A 114 -5.62 -5.03 9.47
N ASP A 115 -5.74 -6.17 8.77
CA ASP A 115 -7.03 -6.74 8.36
C ASP A 115 -7.92 -7.08 9.56
N LEU A 116 -7.38 -7.79 10.55
CA LEU A 116 -8.14 -8.18 11.75
C LEU A 116 -8.59 -6.98 12.59
N ALA A 117 -7.86 -5.86 12.55
CA ALA A 117 -8.25 -4.63 13.24
C ALA A 117 -9.61 -4.08 12.76
N PHE A 118 -10.03 -4.38 11.53
CA PHE A 118 -11.36 -4.01 11.04
C PHE A 118 -12.50 -4.72 11.79
N LEU A 119 -12.27 -5.91 12.34
CA LEU A 119 -13.27 -6.60 13.16
C LEU A 119 -13.60 -5.83 14.44
N TRP A 120 -12.68 -5.00 14.92
CA TRP A 120 -12.92 -4.05 16.01
C TRP A 120 -13.47 -2.72 15.52
N LEU A 121 -13.00 -2.23 14.37
CA LEU A 121 -13.34 -0.90 13.87
C LEU A 121 -14.74 -0.82 13.24
N LEU A 122 -15.09 -1.72 12.32
CA LEU A 122 -16.34 -1.64 11.56
C LEU A 122 -17.61 -1.64 12.42
N PRO A 123 -17.71 -2.43 13.51
CA PRO A 123 -18.88 -2.38 14.40
C PRO A 123 -19.15 -1.00 15.01
N LYS A 124 -18.15 -0.12 15.09
CA LYS A 124 -18.30 1.22 15.67
C LYS A 124 -19.14 2.16 14.79
N PHE A 125 -19.33 1.83 13.52
CA PHE A 125 -20.17 2.64 12.62
C PHE A 125 -21.67 2.42 12.85
N PHE A 126 -22.07 1.33 13.50
CA PHE A 126 -23.47 0.91 13.60
C PHE A 126 -24.01 1.09 15.02
N GLY A 127 -25.26 1.54 15.15
CA GLY A 127 -25.93 1.61 16.45
C GLY A 127 -26.48 0.26 16.92
N LYS A 128 -27.10 -0.50 16.00
CA LYS A 128 -27.82 -1.73 16.31
C LYS A 128 -26.87 -2.94 16.42
N THR A 129 -27.05 -3.74 17.47
CA THR A 129 -26.24 -4.95 17.72
C THR A 129 -26.24 -5.94 16.55
N LYS A 130 -27.37 -6.08 15.84
CA LYS A 130 -27.47 -6.94 14.66
C LYS A 130 -26.51 -6.50 13.55
N ASP A 131 -26.48 -5.21 13.25
CA ASP A 131 -25.66 -4.65 12.18
C ASP A 131 -24.17 -4.65 12.54
N LYS A 132 -23.85 -4.45 13.83
CA LYS A 132 -22.50 -4.66 14.38
C LYS A 132 -21.99 -6.08 14.14
N HIS A 133 -22.81 -7.08 14.46
CA HIS A 133 -22.43 -8.47 14.22
C HIS A 133 -22.32 -8.79 12.73
N LEU A 134 -23.27 -8.27 11.93
CA LEU A 134 -23.26 -8.48 10.48
C LEU A 134 -21.97 -7.92 9.85
N SER A 135 -21.54 -6.71 10.22
CA SER A 135 -20.30 -6.13 9.69
C SER A 135 -19.07 -6.95 10.06
N MET A 136 -19.00 -7.50 11.28
CA MET A 136 -17.93 -8.43 11.66
C MET A 136 -17.93 -9.69 10.79
N VAL A 137 -19.10 -10.31 10.57
CA VAL A 137 -19.21 -11.54 9.79
C VAL A 137 -18.84 -11.30 8.32
N LEU A 138 -19.37 -10.22 7.73
CA LEU A 138 -19.07 -9.85 6.34
C LEU A 138 -17.59 -9.57 6.15
N TRP A 139 -16.94 -8.89 7.09
CA TRP A 139 -15.50 -8.62 7.01
C TRP A 139 -14.64 -9.87 7.28
N ALA A 140 -15.03 -10.68 8.28
CA ALA A 140 -14.32 -11.91 8.63
C ALA A 140 -14.17 -12.85 7.43
N PHE A 141 -15.16 -12.87 6.53
CA PHE A 141 -15.12 -13.67 5.30
C PHE A 141 -15.07 -12.83 4.02
N ASN A 142 -14.62 -11.58 4.09
CA ASN A 142 -14.44 -10.75 2.90
C ASN A 142 -13.30 -11.35 2.04
N PRO A 143 -13.61 -11.92 0.85
CA PRO A 143 -12.61 -12.62 0.05
C PRO A 143 -11.51 -11.68 -0.44
N LEU A 144 -11.84 -10.41 -0.71
CA LEU A 144 -10.86 -9.42 -1.15
C LEU A 144 -9.90 -9.04 -0.01
N ALA A 145 -10.42 -8.84 1.20
CA ALA A 145 -9.58 -8.53 2.36
C ALA A 145 -8.61 -9.68 2.67
N ILE A 146 -9.12 -10.92 2.67
CA ILE A 146 -8.31 -12.14 2.86
C ILE A 146 -7.26 -12.27 1.76
N TYR A 147 -7.64 -12.04 0.50
CA TYR A 147 -6.72 -12.10 -0.63
C TYR A 147 -5.57 -11.08 -0.46
N VAL A 148 -5.90 -9.81 -0.23
CA VAL A 148 -4.90 -8.73 -0.09
C VAL A 148 -4.00 -8.95 1.13
N SER A 149 -4.57 -9.27 2.30
CA SER A 149 -3.82 -9.38 3.55
C SER A 149 -3.03 -10.68 3.67
N SER A 150 -3.68 -11.81 3.34
CA SER A 150 -3.18 -13.14 3.66
C SER A 150 -2.62 -13.83 2.43
N MET A 151 -3.18 -13.65 1.24
CA MET A 151 -2.63 -14.31 0.06
C MET A 151 -1.47 -13.50 -0.55
N MET A 152 -1.67 -12.19 -0.71
CA MET A 152 -0.71 -11.28 -1.32
C MET A 152 0.27 -10.69 -0.30
N GLY A 153 -0.21 -10.35 0.91
CA GLY A 153 0.60 -9.63 1.89
C GLY A 153 0.82 -8.16 1.52
N GLN A 154 -0.16 -7.54 0.86
CA GLN A 154 -0.06 -6.17 0.38
C GLN A 154 -0.40 -5.15 1.48
N VAL A 155 0.37 -4.06 1.51
CA VAL A 155 0.20 -2.95 2.47
C VAL A 155 -1.06 -2.12 2.23
N ASP A 156 -1.76 -2.31 1.11
CA ASP A 156 -3.01 -1.64 0.78
C ASP A 156 -4.09 -1.84 1.86
N ILE A 157 -4.07 -2.97 2.59
CA ILE A 157 -4.98 -3.19 3.73
C ILE A 157 -4.72 -2.22 4.90
N VAL A 158 -3.47 -1.78 5.09
CA VAL A 158 -3.09 -0.79 6.10
C VAL A 158 -3.56 0.61 5.69
N ILE A 159 -3.48 0.94 4.40
CA ILE A 159 -4.03 2.18 3.82
C ILE A 159 -5.54 2.23 4.10
N ALA A 160 -6.25 1.16 3.76
CA ALA A 160 -7.68 1.05 3.99
C ALA A 160 -8.03 1.20 5.47
N LEU A 161 -7.24 0.61 6.37
CA LEU A 161 -7.44 0.73 7.83
C LEU A 161 -7.31 2.18 8.29
N PHE A 162 -6.23 2.87 7.88
CA PHE A 162 -6.00 4.27 8.25
C PHE A 162 -7.08 5.20 7.71
N ILE A 163 -7.50 5.04 6.46
CA ILE A 163 -8.60 5.82 5.89
C ILE A 163 -9.91 5.56 6.64
N THR A 164 -10.25 4.29 6.88
CA THR A 164 -11.49 3.93 7.59
C THR A 164 -11.48 4.45 9.02
N TYR A 165 -10.33 4.39 9.70
CA TYR A 165 -10.20 4.93 11.05
C TYR A 165 -10.27 6.46 11.06
N ALA A 166 -9.69 7.13 10.06
CA ALA A 166 -9.86 8.58 9.89
C ALA A 166 -11.34 8.95 9.72
N LEU A 167 -12.10 8.22 8.92
CA LEU A 167 -13.55 8.46 8.76
C LEU A 167 -14.32 8.22 10.06
N TYR A 168 -13.95 7.19 10.83
CA TYR A 168 -14.52 6.97 12.16
C TYR A 168 -14.23 8.15 13.09
N LEU A 169 -12.98 8.60 13.16
CA LEU A 169 -12.58 9.75 13.98
C LEU A 169 -13.27 11.04 13.54
N TYR A 170 -13.48 11.23 12.24
CA TYR A 170 -14.24 12.35 11.70
C TYR A 170 -15.70 12.33 12.19
N LYS A 171 -16.35 11.16 12.15
CA LYS A 171 -17.70 10.97 12.69
C LYS A 171 -17.80 11.28 14.18
N GLU A 172 -16.73 11.01 14.94
CA GLU A 172 -16.62 11.30 16.37
C GLU A 172 -16.13 12.73 16.67
N ASP A 173 -16.16 13.64 15.69
CA ASP A 173 -15.73 15.05 15.78
C ASP A 173 -14.24 15.24 16.17
N LYS A 174 -13.40 14.23 15.94
CA LYS A 174 -11.95 14.26 16.20
C LYS A 174 -11.17 14.65 14.95
N LEU A 175 -11.47 15.83 14.41
CA LEU A 175 -11.04 16.29 13.08
C LEU A 175 -9.51 16.26 12.88
N PHE A 176 -8.74 16.77 13.84
CA PHE A 176 -7.27 16.80 13.73
C PHE A 176 -6.66 15.40 13.71
N ILE A 177 -7.15 14.50 14.57
CA ILE A 177 -6.67 13.11 14.59
C ILE A 177 -7.06 12.40 13.29
N SER A 178 -8.25 12.70 12.75
CA SER A 178 -8.69 12.17 11.47
C SER A 178 -7.71 12.52 10.34
N VAL A 179 -7.34 13.79 10.17
CA VAL A 179 -6.38 14.20 9.12
C VAL A 179 -4.97 13.67 9.35
N ILE A 180 -4.56 13.42 10.61
CA ILE A 180 -3.30 12.72 10.92
C ILE A 180 -3.34 11.31 10.32
N PHE A 181 -4.42 10.54 10.52
CA PHE A 181 -4.53 9.19 9.94
C PHE A 181 -4.61 9.20 8.42
N LEU A 182 -5.24 10.21 7.80
CA LEU A 182 -5.17 10.39 6.35
C LEU A 182 -3.73 10.63 5.87
N ALA A 183 -2.97 11.47 6.57
CA ALA A 183 -1.55 11.70 6.28
C ALA A 183 -0.70 10.44 6.49
N LEU A 184 -0.98 9.62 7.51
CA LEU A 184 -0.32 8.33 7.70
C LEU A 184 -0.63 7.36 6.54
N SER A 185 -1.85 7.39 6.00
CA SER A 185 -2.18 6.61 4.79
C SER A 185 -1.41 7.11 3.55
N ALA A 186 -1.25 8.44 3.42
CA ALA A 186 -0.45 9.06 2.37
C ALA A 186 1.03 8.66 2.43
N LEU A 187 1.57 8.49 3.63
CA LEU A 187 2.94 8.02 3.89
C LEU A 187 3.15 6.53 3.58
N ILE A 188 2.10 5.79 3.19
CA ILE A 188 2.20 4.46 2.58
C ILE A 188 2.07 4.59 1.06
N LYS A 189 1.05 5.32 0.60
CA LYS A 189 0.82 5.61 -0.82
C LYS A 189 0.22 7.02 -0.98
N PRO A 190 0.72 7.88 -1.88
CA PRO A 190 0.32 9.30 -1.94
C PRO A 190 -1.18 9.56 -2.17
N ALA A 191 -1.95 8.55 -2.61
CA ALA A 191 -3.40 8.65 -2.80
C ALA A 191 -4.17 9.17 -1.57
N GLY A 192 -3.67 8.90 -0.36
CA GLY A 192 -4.25 9.44 0.89
C GLY A 192 -4.24 10.97 0.99
N LEU A 193 -3.31 11.65 0.30
CA LEU A 193 -3.21 13.12 0.32
C LEU A 193 -4.45 13.79 -0.25
N ILE A 194 -5.13 13.16 -1.22
CA ILE A 194 -6.32 13.73 -1.87
C ILE A 194 -7.47 13.87 -0.86
N LEU A 195 -7.53 13.00 0.15
CA LEU A 195 -8.60 13.01 1.14
C LEU A 195 -8.48 14.14 2.16
N ILE A 196 -7.27 14.65 2.41
CA ILE A 196 -7.01 15.73 3.37
C ILE A 196 -7.76 17.03 2.98
N PRO A 197 -7.56 17.61 1.78
CA PRO A 197 -8.29 18.81 1.39
C PRO A 197 -9.78 18.57 1.20
N LEU A 198 -10.21 17.36 0.84
CA LEU A 198 -11.64 17.02 0.75
C LEU A 198 -12.33 17.07 2.13
N LEU A 199 -11.70 16.49 3.16
CA LEU A 199 -12.21 16.53 4.53
C LEU A 199 -12.23 17.97 5.06
N ALA A 200 -11.15 18.72 4.84
CA ALA A 200 -11.08 20.14 5.21
C ALA A 200 -12.16 20.98 4.51
N LEU A 201 -12.39 20.76 3.21
CA LEU A 201 -13.45 21.43 2.44
C LEU A 201 -14.84 21.07 2.97
N HIS A 202 -15.08 19.80 3.29
CA HIS A 202 -16.34 19.36 3.88
C HIS A 202 -16.59 20.05 5.25
N ASN A 203 -15.56 20.16 6.10
CA ASN A 203 -15.65 20.91 7.36
C ASN A 203 -15.99 22.39 7.11
N PHE A 204 -15.35 23.02 6.13
CA PHE A 204 -15.64 24.40 5.75
C PHE A 204 -17.09 24.58 5.28
N VAL A 205 -17.58 23.71 4.40
CA VAL A 205 -18.95 23.82 3.85
C VAL A 205 -19.99 23.63 4.93
N THR A 206 -19.78 22.67 5.84
CA THR A 206 -20.73 22.29 6.90
C THR A 206 -20.72 23.26 8.06
N ASN A 207 -19.54 23.62 8.57
CA ASN A 207 -19.38 24.39 9.80
C ASN A 207 -19.03 25.87 9.56
N LYS A 208 -18.74 26.28 8.32
CA LYS A 208 -18.32 27.64 7.93
C LYS A 208 -17.03 28.14 8.62
N LYS A 209 -16.21 27.23 9.16
CA LYS A 209 -14.96 27.55 9.88
C LYS A 209 -13.75 27.45 8.95
N ILE A 210 -13.42 28.55 8.27
CA ILE A 210 -12.28 28.57 7.32
C ILE A 210 -10.92 28.36 8.00
N THR A 211 -10.69 29.01 9.15
CA THR A 211 -9.43 28.91 9.88
C THR A 211 -9.16 27.48 10.33
N GLU A 212 -10.15 26.80 10.89
CA GLU A 212 -10.05 25.40 11.28
C GLU A 212 -9.78 24.50 10.07
N SER A 213 -10.46 24.73 8.96
CA SER A 213 -10.27 23.96 7.72
C SER A 213 -8.86 24.14 7.12
N LEU A 214 -8.30 25.35 7.21
CA LEU A 214 -6.91 25.61 6.85
C LEU A 214 -5.95 24.88 7.80
N LEU A 215 -6.19 24.94 9.11
CA LEU A 215 -5.39 24.23 10.11
C LEU A 215 -5.43 22.72 9.91
N LEU A 216 -6.58 22.14 9.55
CA LEU A 216 -6.69 20.71 9.22
C LEU A 216 -5.82 20.34 8.02
N THR A 217 -5.85 21.17 6.96
CA THR A 217 -5.02 20.98 5.76
C THR A 217 -3.54 21.05 6.11
N LEU A 218 -3.13 22.10 6.84
CA LEU A 218 -1.74 22.28 7.26
C LEU A 218 -1.27 21.17 8.21
N THR A 219 -2.14 20.67 9.08
CA THR A 219 -1.82 19.54 9.97
C THR A 219 -1.56 18.28 9.17
N GLY A 220 -2.46 17.91 8.25
CA GLY A 220 -2.28 16.73 7.41
C GLY A 220 -1.03 16.81 6.53
N LEU A 221 -0.82 17.95 5.86
CA LEU A 221 0.39 18.19 5.06
C LEU A 221 1.66 18.18 5.92
N GLY A 222 1.61 18.79 7.11
CA GLY A 222 2.71 18.81 8.06
C GLY A 222 3.14 17.42 8.48
N VAL A 223 2.20 16.54 8.85
CA VAL A 223 2.51 15.14 9.20
C VAL A 223 3.12 14.39 8.03
N TYR A 224 2.57 14.54 6.82
CA TYR A 224 3.15 13.92 5.63
C TYR A 224 4.57 14.41 5.38
N LEU A 225 4.80 15.72 5.39
CA LEU A 225 6.12 16.32 5.17
C LEU A 225 7.14 15.87 6.20
N LEU A 226 6.75 15.81 7.49
CA LEU A 226 7.60 15.30 8.56
C LEU A 226 7.97 13.83 8.36
N GLY A 227 7.03 13.00 7.90
CA GLY A 227 7.28 11.58 7.65
C GLY A 227 8.23 11.32 6.48
N VAL A 228 8.20 12.15 5.44
CA VAL A 228 9.12 12.01 4.28
C VAL A 228 10.47 12.69 4.48
N LEU A 229 10.55 13.66 5.40
CA LEU A 229 11.73 14.51 5.62
C LEU A 229 13.05 13.72 5.76
N PRO A 230 13.14 12.62 6.54
CA PRO A 230 14.39 11.88 6.71
C PRO A 230 14.93 11.27 5.41
N TYR A 231 14.06 11.05 4.42
CA TYR A 231 14.39 10.35 3.18
C TYR A 231 14.62 11.30 2.00
N LEU A 232 14.33 12.60 2.16
CA LEU A 232 14.49 13.59 1.09
C LEU A 232 15.92 13.68 0.56
N GLY A 233 16.93 13.30 1.36
CA GLY A 233 18.33 13.24 0.94
C GLY A 233 18.65 12.10 -0.03
N SER A 234 17.90 10.99 0.04
CA SER A 234 18.11 9.80 -0.79
C SER A 234 17.72 10.07 -2.24
N ILE A 235 18.66 9.86 -3.17
CA ILE A 235 18.41 9.95 -4.61
C ILE A 235 17.35 8.91 -5.00
N ALA A 236 17.49 7.69 -4.48
CA ALA A 236 16.61 6.59 -4.83
C ALA A 236 15.17 6.83 -4.35
N TYR A 237 14.99 7.36 -3.13
CA TYR A 237 13.67 7.74 -2.63
C TYR A 237 12.98 8.78 -3.55
N ARG A 238 13.69 9.85 -3.92
CA ARG A 238 13.13 10.93 -4.74
C ARG A 238 12.63 10.40 -6.09
N HIS A 239 13.44 9.59 -6.78
CA HIS A 239 13.07 9.07 -8.09
C HIS A 239 11.98 8.00 -8.03
N TYR A 240 12.14 6.98 -7.17
CA TYR A 240 11.28 5.79 -7.23
C TYR A 240 9.98 5.92 -6.43
N ALA A 241 9.99 6.66 -5.30
CA ALA A 241 8.85 6.71 -4.39
C ALA A 241 8.16 8.08 -4.38
N LEU A 242 8.92 9.18 -4.31
CA LEU A 242 8.34 10.52 -4.18
C LEU A 242 7.71 11.01 -5.47
N PHE A 243 8.46 11.00 -6.58
CA PHE A 243 7.97 11.46 -7.88
C PHE A 243 7.45 10.31 -8.75
N ALA A 244 7.76 9.07 -8.36
CA ALA A 244 7.45 7.87 -9.15
C ALA A 244 7.85 8.03 -10.62
N GLU A 245 9.01 8.64 -10.88
CA GLU A 245 9.51 8.81 -12.23
C GLU A 245 9.74 7.42 -12.82
N HIS A 246 8.96 7.05 -13.84
CA HIS A 246 9.17 5.85 -14.64
C HIS A 246 10.41 6.02 -15.53
N LEU A 247 11.58 6.21 -14.94
CA LEU A 247 12.83 6.31 -15.67
C LEU A 247 13.42 4.92 -15.85
N TYR A 248 13.00 4.25 -16.93
CA TYR A 248 13.69 3.09 -17.52
C TYR A 248 15.17 3.36 -17.88
N CYS A 249 15.66 4.61 -17.75
CA CYS A 249 16.94 5.06 -18.29
C CYS A 249 18.11 5.18 -17.30
N LEU A 250 17.96 4.87 -16.00
CA LEU A 250 19.03 5.13 -15.00
C LEU A 250 19.82 3.90 -14.53
N ARG A 251 19.60 2.70 -15.09
CA ARG A 251 20.34 1.50 -14.66
C ARG A 251 21.63 1.27 -15.48
N PRO A 252 22.84 1.61 -15.01
CA PRO A 252 24.06 1.73 -15.84
C PRO A 252 24.65 0.42 -16.38
N ARG A 253 23.96 -0.71 -16.22
CA ARG A 253 24.43 -2.04 -16.64
C ARG A 253 23.37 -2.93 -17.28
N HIS A 254 22.21 -2.39 -17.64
CA HIS A 254 21.29 -3.13 -18.50
C HIS A 254 21.73 -2.90 -19.96
N PRO A 255 21.80 -3.93 -20.84
CA PRO A 255 22.21 -3.75 -22.25
C PRO A 255 21.32 -2.78 -23.07
N LEU A 256 20.22 -2.29 -22.49
CA LEU A 256 19.38 -1.22 -23.04
C LEU A 256 19.91 0.21 -22.75
N PHE A 257 20.99 0.37 -21.99
CA PHE A 257 21.55 1.68 -21.61
C PHE A 257 22.06 2.49 -22.83
N LEU A 258 22.43 1.81 -23.92
CA LEU A 258 22.90 2.44 -25.15
C LEU A 258 21.82 3.24 -25.89
N HIS A 259 20.53 3.11 -25.54
CA HIS A 259 19.46 3.87 -26.18
C HIS A 259 19.03 5.16 -25.47
N CYS A 260 19.55 5.48 -24.28
CA CYS A 260 19.15 6.68 -23.54
C CYS A 260 20.13 7.87 -23.68
N LEU A 261 21.18 7.77 -24.51
CA LEU A 261 22.17 8.85 -24.71
C LEU A 261 21.82 9.88 -25.79
N HIS A 262 20.56 9.95 -26.24
CA HIS A 262 20.10 11.08 -27.06
C HIS A 262 19.23 12.04 -26.22
N PRO A 263 19.67 13.31 -26.03
CA PRO A 263 18.82 14.33 -25.44
C PRO A 263 17.78 14.75 -26.47
N HIS A 264 16.64 14.05 -26.50
CA HIS A 264 15.43 14.57 -27.13
C HIS A 264 14.47 15.08 -26.06
N SER A 265 14.88 16.17 -25.41
CA SER A 265 13.98 17.12 -24.77
C SER A 265 13.19 17.85 -25.87
N SER A 266 12.11 17.22 -26.34
CA SER A 266 11.04 17.87 -27.08
C SER A 266 9.80 16.97 -27.00
N PHE A 267 8.94 17.23 -26.02
CA PHE A 267 7.55 16.82 -26.07
C PHE A 267 6.89 17.58 -27.25
N THR A 268 6.93 17.01 -28.44
CA THR A 268 6.11 17.45 -29.58
C THR A 268 5.14 16.34 -29.94
N LEU A 269 3.92 16.75 -30.31
CA LEU A 269 2.74 15.98 -30.74
C LEU A 269 3.01 14.86 -31.78
N ALA A 270 4.22 14.73 -32.31
CA ALA A 270 4.58 13.82 -33.40
C ALA A 270 4.63 12.33 -33.00
N LYS A 271 4.83 11.97 -31.72
CA LYS A 271 4.82 10.56 -31.30
C LYS A 271 3.43 9.92 -31.24
N ALA A 272 2.36 10.72 -31.12
CA ALA A 272 0.99 10.21 -31.25
C ALA A 272 0.67 9.84 -32.73
N VAL A 273 1.31 10.49 -33.69
CA VAL A 273 1.12 10.20 -35.12
C VAL A 273 1.85 8.92 -35.53
N TYR A 274 3.00 8.60 -34.93
CA TYR A 274 3.75 7.40 -35.28
C TYR A 274 3.06 6.11 -34.83
N VAL A 275 2.43 6.10 -33.65
CA VAL A 275 1.66 4.95 -33.15
C VAL A 275 0.36 4.75 -33.93
N LEU A 276 -0.25 5.83 -34.46
CA LEU A 276 -1.42 5.72 -35.35
C LEU A 276 -1.05 5.32 -36.78
N SER A 277 0.16 5.64 -37.26
CA SER A 277 0.62 5.21 -38.60
C SER A 277 0.98 3.73 -38.67
N SER A 278 1.47 3.14 -37.57
CA SER A 278 1.88 1.72 -37.56
C SER A 278 0.72 0.73 -37.40
N CYS A 279 -0.51 1.21 -37.18
CA CYS A 279 -1.73 0.39 -37.20
C CYS A 279 -2.40 0.32 -38.58
N ARG A 280 -1.83 0.95 -39.62
CA ARG A 280 -2.45 0.96 -40.97
C ARG A 280 -1.99 -0.16 -41.89
N ASP A 281 -0.84 -0.79 -41.62
CA ASP A 281 -0.18 -1.70 -42.55
C ASP A 281 -0.08 -3.16 -42.06
N SER A 282 -1.02 -3.60 -41.23
CA SER A 282 -1.11 -5.02 -40.85
C SER A 282 -2.55 -5.50 -40.94
N LEU A 283 -2.89 -6.02 -42.13
CA LEU A 283 -4.04 -6.88 -42.38
C LEU A 283 -3.85 -8.20 -41.62
N ALA A 284 -4.08 -8.18 -40.32
CA ALA A 284 -4.33 -9.38 -39.52
C ALA A 284 -5.21 -8.99 -38.32
N PHE A 285 -6.47 -9.44 -38.39
CA PHE A 285 -7.49 -9.30 -37.37
C PHE A 285 -7.02 -9.82 -36.00
N PHE A 286 -6.70 -8.95 -35.05
CA PHE A 286 -6.80 -9.21 -33.61
C PHE A 286 -7.04 -7.88 -32.86
N PRO A 287 -8.12 -7.74 -32.08
CA PRO A 287 -8.38 -6.51 -31.36
C PRO A 287 -7.46 -6.37 -30.14
N CYS A 288 -6.78 -5.22 -30.04
CA CYS A 288 -6.09 -4.76 -28.84
C CYS A 288 -7.09 -4.59 -27.69
N PHE A 289 -7.18 -5.58 -26.81
CA PHE A 289 -7.90 -5.47 -25.55
C PHE A 289 -7.07 -4.63 -24.56
N PHE A 290 -7.61 -3.49 -24.14
CA PHE A 290 -7.21 -2.82 -22.91
C PHE A 290 -7.62 -3.69 -21.71
N PRO A 291 -6.77 -3.92 -20.69
CA PRO A 291 -7.24 -4.51 -19.46
C PRO A 291 -8.09 -3.49 -18.68
N LEU A 292 -9.35 -3.86 -18.41
CA LEU A 292 -10.24 -3.17 -17.47
C LEU A 292 -9.59 -3.15 -16.08
N SER A 293 -9.08 -1.99 -15.66
CA SER A 293 -8.77 -1.67 -14.26
C SER A 293 -9.74 -0.65 -13.64
N SER A 294 -10.89 -0.42 -14.29
CA SER A 294 -11.86 0.62 -13.90
C SER A 294 -12.92 0.20 -12.88
N THR A 295 -12.91 -1.04 -12.36
CA THR A 295 -13.93 -1.52 -11.41
C THR A 295 -13.65 -1.23 -9.93
N MET A 296 -12.45 -0.74 -9.57
CA MET A 296 -12.17 -0.33 -8.17
C MET A 296 -12.64 1.10 -7.85
N ALA A 297 -12.93 1.94 -8.86
CA ALA A 297 -13.49 3.27 -8.62
C ALA A 297 -14.97 3.20 -8.21
N SER A 298 -15.74 2.25 -8.76
CA SER A 298 -17.20 2.14 -8.56
C SER A 298 -17.64 1.69 -7.16
N LEU A 299 -16.79 0.97 -6.41
CA LEU A 299 -17.09 0.57 -5.03
C LEU A 299 -16.80 1.69 -4.01
N GLY A 300 -15.88 2.61 -4.32
CA GLY A 300 -15.64 3.81 -3.52
C GLY A 300 -16.80 4.81 -3.56
N TYR A 301 -17.46 4.96 -4.71
CA TYR A 301 -18.61 5.85 -4.85
C TYR A 301 -19.88 5.33 -4.16
N ALA A 302 -20.07 4.01 -4.08
CA ALA A 302 -21.24 3.42 -3.40
C ALA A 302 -21.18 3.59 -1.87
N LEU A 303 -19.99 3.62 -1.27
CA LEU A 303 -19.80 3.86 0.16
C LEU A 303 -19.93 5.35 0.54
N VAL A 304 -19.56 6.25 -0.37
CA VAL A 304 -19.83 7.69 -0.22
C VAL A 304 -21.33 7.95 -0.32
N GLY A 305 -22.05 7.34 -1.26
CA GLY A 305 -23.50 7.56 -1.42
C GLY A 305 -24.38 7.12 -0.23
N TYR A 306 -23.96 6.15 0.56
CA TYR A 306 -24.74 5.61 1.69
C TYR A 306 -24.41 6.25 3.05
N LEU A 307 -23.33 7.04 3.15
CA LEU A 307 -22.91 7.72 4.39
C LEU A 307 -23.33 9.20 4.46
N PHE A 308 -23.95 9.73 3.42
CA PHE A 308 -24.42 11.12 3.33
C PHE A 308 -25.95 11.26 3.30
N TYR A 309 -26.68 10.29 3.89
CA TYR A 309 -28.07 10.41 4.31
C TYR A 309 -28.22 10.07 5.79
#